data_AF-A0A534VQG6-F1
#
_entry.id   AF-A0A534VQG6-F1
#
_cell.length_a   1.000
_cell.length_b   1.000
_cell.length_c   1.000
_cell.angle_alpha   90.00
_cell.angle_beta   90.00
_cell.angle_gamma   90.00
#
_symmetry.space_group_name_H-M   'P 1'
#
loop_
_entity.id
_entity.type
_entity.pdbx_description
1 polymer ?
#
loop_
_entity_poly.entity_id
_entity_poly.type
_entity_poly.pdbx_seq_one_letter_code
_entity_poly.pdbx_strand_id
1 'polypeptide(L)'
;HEVKLIVDLIYEGGIANMRYSISNTAEYGDMTRGKRVVGPEARKAMKAILADIQSGKFADEWITEHRCGSPHFRELRKEAAKHPVEEVGTRLRALMPWLASNRLVDRSRN
;
A
#
# COMPACT_ATOMS: atom_id res chain seq x y z
N HIS A 1 9.16 -2.54 5.73
CA HIS A 1 9.45 -3.12 7.06
C HIS A 1 8.84 -2.25 8.15
N GLU A 2 9.28 -0.99 8.30
CA GLU A 2 8.79 -0.07 9.34
C GLU A 2 7.34 0.39 9.19
N VAL A 3 6.79 0.38 7.97
CA VAL A 3 5.37 0.73 7.75
C VAL A 3 4.44 -0.10 8.63
N LYS A 4 4.74 -1.39 8.86
CA LYS A 4 3.95 -2.22 9.76
C LYS A 4 3.92 -1.66 11.19
N LEU A 5 5.09 -1.31 11.75
CA LEU A 5 5.19 -0.81 13.12
C LEU A 5 4.44 0.53 13.30
N ILE A 6 4.61 1.46 12.34
CA ILE A 6 3.90 2.74 12.37
C ILE A 6 2.38 2.54 12.30
N VAL A 7 1.93 1.61 11.43
CA VAL A 7 0.50 1.30 11.31
C VAL A 7 -0.04 0.56 12.54
N ASP A 8 0.75 -0.32 13.17
CA ASP A 8 0.37 -1.00 14.42
C ASP A 8 0.13 0.04 15.53
N LEU A 9 1.00 1.04 15.68
CA LEU A 9 0.82 2.15 16.64
C LEU A 9 -0.44 2.99 16.36
N ILE A 10 -0.74 3.22 15.08
CA ILE A 10 -1.97 3.93 14.66
C ILE A 10 -3.20 3.07 14.94
N TYR A 11 -3.13 1.77 14.72
CA TYR A 11 -4.23 0.85 14.99
C TYR A 11 -4.54 0.77 16.48
N GLU A 12 -3.51 0.73 17.32
CA GLU A 12 -3.64 0.64 18.78
C GLU A 12 -4.21 1.92 19.42
N GLY A 13 -3.83 3.10 18.94
CA GLY A 13 -4.15 4.37 19.63
C GLY A 13 -4.32 5.61 18.74
N GLY A 14 -4.42 5.43 17.43
CA GLY A 14 -4.56 6.52 16.47
C GLY A 14 -3.27 7.30 16.19
N ILE A 15 -3.40 8.35 15.37
CA ILE A 15 -2.25 9.16 14.90
C ILE A 15 -1.52 9.86 16.06
N ALA A 16 -2.26 10.30 17.09
CA ALA A 16 -1.67 10.95 18.26
C ALA A 16 -0.74 9.98 19.03
N ASN A 17 -1.15 8.72 19.22
CA ASN A 17 -0.33 7.69 19.84
C ASN A 17 0.94 7.41 19.03
N MET A 18 0.79 7.29 17.71
CA MET A 18 1.94 7.11 16.81
C MET A 18 2.94 8.28 16.93
N ARG A 19 2.45 9.53 16.94
CA ARG A 19 3.29 10.73 17.11
C ARG A 19 4.00 10.79 18.45
N TYR A 20 3.31 10.43 19.52
CA TYR A 20 3.91 10.33 20.86
C TYR A 20 5.02 9.27 20.92
N SER A 21 4.93 8.22 20.10
CA SER A 21 5.84 7.08 20.10
C SER A 21 7.08 7.26 19.20
N ILE A 22 7.10 8.26 18.32
CA ILE A 22 8.25 8.59 17.45
C ILE A 22 9.06 9.75 18.03
N SER A 23 10.26 9.99 17.48
CA SER A 23 11.07 11.12 17.92
C SER A 23 10.45 12.47 17.54
N ASN A 24 10.71 13.51 18.33
CA ASN A 24 10.27 14.89 18.04
C ASN A 24 10.70 15.36 16.64
N THR A 25 11.88 14.91 16.16
CA THR A 25 12.36 15.20 14.81
C THR A 25 11.47 14.57 13.73
N ALA A 26 11.04 13.32 13.92
CA ALA A 26 10.14 12.63 13.01
C ALA A 26 8.73 13.25 13.04
N GLU A 27 8.22 13.61 14.23
CA GLU A 27 6.93 14.30 14.38
C GLU A 27 6.93 15.66 13.66
N TYR A 28 7.97 16.48 13.89
CA TYR A 28 8.12 17.74 13.17
C TYR A 28 8.16 17.53 11.65
N GLY A 29 8.85 16.47 11.20
CA GLY A 29 8.87 16.03 9.81
C GLY A 29 7.47 15.72 9.26
N ASP A 30 6.70 14.85 9.93
CA ASP A 30 5.31 14.51 9.57
C ASP A 30 4.46 15.77 9.39
N MET A 31 4.39 16.62 10.42
CA MET A 31 3.48 17.78 10.45
C MET A 31 3.75 18.80 9.33
N THR A 32 4.98 18.88 8.86
CA THR A 32 5.43 19.91 7.92
C THR A 32 5.66 19.38 6.50
N ARG A 33 6.09 18.13 6.33
CA ARG A 33 6.41 17.54 5.02
C ARG A 33 5.27 16.67 4.49
N GLY A 34 4.41 16.10 5.35
CA GLY A 34 3.33 15.20 4.93
C GLY A 34 2.39 15.83 3.89
N LYS A 35 1.98 17.09 4.10
CA LYS A 35 1.10 17.83 3.16
C LYS A 35 1.77 18.17 1.82
N ARG A 36 3.10 18.17 1.75
CA ARG A 36 3.84 18.40 0.50
C ARG A 36 3.81 17.17 -0.40
N VAL A 37 3.79 15.98 0.21
CA VAL A 37 3.68 14.70 -0.51
C VAL A 37 2.21 14.39 -0.83
N VAL A 38 1.33 14.47 0.17
CA VAL A 38 -0.11 14.23 0.01
C VAL A 38 -0.86 15.56 0.11
N GLY A 39 -0.77 16.33 -0.97
CA GLY A 39 -1.33 17.68 -1.10
C GLY A 39 -2.74 17.75 -1.70
N PRO A 40 -3.17 18.94 -2.15
CA PRO A 40 -4.48 19.16 -2.77
C PRO A 40 -4.73 18.29 -4.01
N GLU A 41 -3.71 18.08 -4.86
CA GLU A 41 -3.83 17.24 -6.06
C GLU A 41 -4.16 15.79 -5.71
N ALA A 42 -3.54 15.23 -4.66
CA ALA A 42 -3.87 13.89 -4.20
C ALA A 42 -5.34 13.81 -3.74
N ARG A 43 -5.84 14.83 -3.03
CA ARG A 43 -7.25 14.89 -2.61
C ARG A 43 -8.21 15.01 -3.81
N LYS A 44 -7.83 15.77 -4.84
CA LYS A 44 -8.59 15.89 -6.08
C LYS A 44 -8.66 14.55 -6.82
N ALA A 45 -7.53 13.85 -6.94
CA ALA A 45 -7.47 12.51 -7.52
C ALA A 45 -8.35 11.52 -6.73
N MET A 46 -8.29 11.53 -5.39
CA MET A 46 -9.16 10.68 -4.55
C MET A 46 -10.64 10.94 -4.79
N LYS A 47 -11.07 12.20 -4.94
CA LYS A 47 -12.46 12.54 -5.26
C LYS A 47 -12.89 12.06 -6.64
N ALA A 48 -12.01 12.18 -7.64
CA ALA A 48 -12.28 11.69 -9.00
C ALA A 48 -12.43 10.15 -9.01
N ILE A 49 -11.53 9.44 -8.31
CA ILE A 49 -11.62 7.97 -8.15
C ILE A 49 -12.93 7.58 -7.48
N LEU A 50 -13.34 8.29 -6.42
CA LEU A 50 -14.62 8.04 -5.76
C LEU A 50 -15.81 8.23 -6.71
N ALA A 51 -15.79 9.27 -7.56
CA ALA A 51 -16.84 9.49 -8.55
C ALA A 51 -16.88 8.38 -9.62
N ASP A 52 -15.73 7.90 -10.09
CA ASP A 52 -15.64 6.77 -11.03
C ASP A 52 -16.15 5.46 -10.40
N ILE A 53 -15.96 5.27 -9.10
CA ILE A 53 -16.53 4.14 -8.35
C ILE A 53 -18.06 4.29 -8.21
N GLN A 54 -18.53 5.44 -7.75
CA GLN A 54 -19.96 5.69 -7.49
C GLN A 54 -20.80 5.68 -8.77
N SER A 55 -20.22 6.09 -9.89
CA SER A 55 -20.88 6.05 -11.20
C SER A 55 -20.92 4.67 -11.84
N GLY A 56 -20.20 3.68 -11.29
CA GLY A 56 -20.10 2.33 -11.86
C GLY A 56 -19.03 2.17 -12.95
N LYS A 57 -18.44 3.26 -13.42
CA LYS A 57 -17.42 3.25 -14.50
C LYS A 57 -16.25 2.32 -14.20
N PHE A 58 -15.72 2.33 -12.97
CA PHE A 58 -14.63 1.43 -12.58
C PHE A 58 -15.05 -0.05 -12.63
N ALA A 59 -16.30 -0.36 -12.23
CA ALA A 59 -16.81 -1.73 -12.29
C ALA A 59 -17.00 -2.21 -13.73
N ASP A 60 -17.51 -1.36 -14.62
CA ASP A 60 -17.68 -1.66 -16.04
C ASP A 60 -16.34 -1.89 -16.75
N GLU A 61 -15.34 -1.06 -16.44
CA GLU A 61 -13.97 -1.22 -16.93
C GLU A 61 -13.40 -2.58 -16.50
N TRP A 62 -13.52 -2.92 -15.21
CA TRP A 62 -13.02 -4.19 -14.68
C TRP A 62 -13.73 -5.41 -15.27
N ILE A 63 -15.06 -5.37 -15.40
CA ILE A 63 -15.83 -6.46 -16.02
C ILE A 63 -15.42 -6.66 -17.48
N THR A 64 -15.22 -5.57 -18.22
CA THR A 64 -14.79 -5.61 -19.62
C THR A 64 -13.40 -6.21 -19.75
N GLU A 65 -12.44 -5.74 -18.95
CA GLU A 65 -11.08 -6.29 -18.91
C GLU A 65 -11.09 -7.79 -18.60
N HIS A 66 -11.91 -8.22 -17.64
CA HIS A 66 -12.05 -9.64 -17.30
C HIS A 66 -12.68 -10.46 -18.44
N ARG A 67 -13.72 -9.95 -19.11
CA ARG A 67 -14.34 -10.61 -20.28
C ARG A 67 -13.37 -10.77 -21.45
N CYS A 68 -12.43 -9.84 -21.61
CA CYS A 68 -11.36 -9.90 -22.60
C CYS A 68 -10.19 -10.80 -22.20
N GLY A 69 -10.27 -11.50 -21.05
CA GLY A 69 -9.22 -12.41 -20.57
C GLY A 69 -8.09 -11.73 -19.78
N SER A 70 -8.32 -10.49 -19.32
CA SER A 70 -7.42 -9.70 -18.47
C SER A 70 -6.01 -9.43 -19.04
N PRO A 71 -5.86 -9.04 -20.32
CA PRO A 71 -4.54 -8.82 -20.92
C PRO A 71 -3.78 -7.65 -20.28
N HIS A 72 -4.44 -6.53 -20.03
CA HIS A 72 -3.83 -5.34 -19.42
C HIS A 72 -3.48 -5.63 -17.96
N PHE A 73 -4.40 -6.24 -17.21
CA PHE A 73 -4.15 -6.59 -15.82
C PHE A 73 -2.99 -7.58 -15.66
N ARG A 74 -2.84 -8.54 -16.59
CA ARG A 74 -1.69 -9.46 -16.59
C ARG A 74 -0.38 -8.71 -16.80
N GLU A 75 -0.35 -7.70 -17.66
CA GLU A 75 0.85 -6.89 -17.87
C GLU A 75 1.17 -6.04 -16.64
N LEU A 76 0.18 -5.35 -16.06
CA LEU A 76 0.35 -4.61 -14.80
C LEU A 76 0.93 -5.48 -13.68
N ARG A 77 0.47 -6.74 -13.54
CA ARG A 77 1.05 -7.68 -12.56
C ARG A 77 2.49 -8.04 -12.87
N LYS A 78 2.85 -8.26 -14.14
CA LYS A 78 4.23 -8.57 -14.52
C LYS A 78 5.15 -7.39 -14.26
N GLU A 79 4.71 -6.18 -14.57
CA GLU A 79 5.46 -4.95 -14.29
C GLU A 79 5.67 -4.77 -12.78
N ALA A 80 4.60 -4.90 -11.99
CA ALA A 80 4.68 -4.81 -10.53
C ALA A 80 5.63 -5.85 -9.93
N ALA A 81 5.61 -7.10 -10.42
CA ALA A 81 6.49 -8.16 -9.95
C ALA A 81 7.98 -7.92 -10.26
N LYS A 82 8.28 -7.10 -11.28
CA LYS A 82 9.66 -6.72 -11.65
C LYS A 82 10.19 -5.53 -10.85
N HIS A 83 9.37 -4.90 -10.01
CA HIS A 83 9.81 -3.73 -9.26
C HIS A 83 10.99 -4.11 -8.33
N PRO A 84 12.11 -3.35 -8.31
CA PRO A 84 13.31 -3.72 -7.55
C PRO A 84 13.09 -3.99 -6.06
N VAL A 85 12.05 -3.36 -5.48
CA VAL A 85 11.64 -3.59 -4.08
C VAL A 85 11.28 -5.05 -3.80
N GLU A 86 10.79 -5.81 -4.79
CA GLU A 86 10.40 -7.20 -4.62
C GLU A 86 11.61 -8.12 -4.57
N GLU A 87 12.62 -7.89 -5.41
CA GLU A 87 13.88 -8.64 -5.38
C GLU A 87 14.61 -8.40 -4.05
N VAL A 88 14.85 -7.13 -3.73
CA VAL A 88 15.54 -6.72 -2.49
C VAL A 88 14.74 -7.17 -1.27
N GLY A 89 13.43 -6.95 -1.30
CA GLY A 89 12.53 -7.34 -0.22
C GLY A 89 12.50 -8.85 0.03
N THR A 90 12.54 -9.66 -1.03
CA THR A 90 12.57 -11.14 -0.91
C THR A 90 13.86 -11.60 -0.23
N ARG A 91 15.01 -11.06 -0.65
CA ARG A 91 16.30 -11.37 -0.02
C ARG A 91 16.32 -10.98 1.45
N LEU A 92 15.88 -9.76 1.78
CA LEU A 92 15.86 -9.29 3.17
C LEU A 92 14.89 -10.09 4.05
N ARG A 93 13.68 -10.40 3.56
CA ARG A 93 12.71 -11.21 4.32
C ARG A 93 13.17 -12.65 4.54
N ALA A 94 13.96 -13.23 3.64
CA ALA A 94 14.53 -14.57 3.82
C ALA A 94 15.52 -14.64 4.99
N LEU A 95 16.16 -13.51 5.34
CA LEU A 95 17.09 -13.38 6.47
C LEU A 95 16.38 -13.09 7.80
N MET A 96 15.04 -13.08 7.83
CA MET A 96 14.23 -12.78 9.01
C MET A 96 13.43 -14.02 9.45
N PRO A 97 14.02 -14.96 10.22
CA PRO A 97 13.39 -16.24 10.56
C PRO A 97 12.01 -16.12 11.22
N TRP A 98 11.81 -15.07 12.03
CA TRP A 98 10.55 -14.82 12.72
C TRP A 98 9.37 -14.51 11.77
N LEU A 99 9.65 -14.02 10.54
CA LEU A 99 8.60 -13.82 9.53
C LEU A 99 8.15 -15.13 8.90
N ALA A 100 9.02 -16.14 8.86
CA ALA A 100 8.66 -17.46 8.33
C ALA A 100 7.66 -18.18 9.24
N SER A 101 7.83 -18.04 10.56
CA SER A 101 6.95 -18.65 11.58
C SER A 101 5.54 -18.05 11.61
N ASN A 102 5.40 -16.77 11.23
CA ASN A 102 4.12 -16.04 11.28
C ASN A 102 3.52 -15.81 9.88
N ARG A 103 3.74 -16.73 8.94
CA ARG A 103 3.27 -16.57 7.56
C ARG A 103 1.73 -16.66 7.49
N LEU A 104 1.09 -15.56 7.12
CA LEU A 104 -0.37 -15.47 6.99
C LEU A 104 -0.92 -16.10 5.69
N VAL A 105 -0.09 -16.28 4.67
CA VAL A 105 -0.51 -16.77 3.35
C VAL A 105 0.27 -18.02 2.96
N ASP A 106 -0.44 -19.10 2.72
CA ASP A 106 0.09 -20.33 2.14
C ASP A 106 -0.08 -20.31 0.62
N ARG A 107 1.04 -20.27 -0.11
CA ARG A 107 1.05 -20.25 -1.58
C ARG A 107 0.73 -21.62 -2.21
N SER A 108 0.68 -22.70 -1.43
CA SER A 108 0.28 -24.02 -1.93
C SER A 108 -1.25 -24.19 -2.02
N ARG A 109 -2.02 -23.26 -1.43
CA ARG A 109 -3.49 -23.31 -1.35
C ARG A 109 -4.21 -22.35 -2.31
N ASN A 110 -3.47 -21.56 -3.10
CA ASN A 110 -4.01 -20.52 -4.00
C ASN A 110 -3.63 -20.77 -5.45
#